data_AF-A0A7X9ZNN5-F1
#
_entry.id   AF-A0A7X9ZNN5-F1
#
_cell.length_a   1.000
_cell.length_b   1.000
_cell.length_c   1.000
_cell.angle_alpha   90.00
_cell.angle_beta   90.00
_cell.angle_gamma   90.00
#
_symmetry.space_group_name_H-M   'P 1'
#
loop_
_entity.id
_entity.type
_entity.pdbx_description
1 polymer ?
#
loop_
_entity_poly.entity_id
_entity_poly.type
_entity_poly.pdbx_seq_one_letter_code
_entity_poly.pdbx_strand_id
1 'polypeptide(L)'
;MIYLRFLTIFALHPLLLVMLTPSGLLIGGIGYYISQAEEAEKATKRNGPAPVPVRVEAFDTTRPIRRAEEISIVGQIDPAQIMDISFTKKGKEREHFVLAPIYPIDAVDPTAPASGLLTHNGQLSDIQIHAFETGKGAIGPIVRLVGVRAQPYNLRTAFGDDVRVPIRLIGSAIFVSPYPKGREVALAPDNGLRNFSIGVMIVSLLIGLLGGLGHWGRLRQRRDESAGYLGTLY
;
A
#
# COMPACT_ATOMS: atom_id res chain seq x y z
N MET A 1 4.79 -47.01 -14.59
CA MET A 1 3.86 -46.59 -15.66
C MET A 1 3.13 -45.26 -15.35
N ILE A 2 3.79 -44.27 -14.72
CA ILE A 2 3.16 -42.96 -14.39
C ILE A 2 3.68 -41.81 -15.28
N TYR A 3 4.82 -42.00 -15.94
CA TYR A 3 5.46 -40.96 -16.77
C TYR A 3 4.74 -40.65 -18.10
N LEU A 4 3.83 -41.50 -18.58
CA LEU A 4 3.25 -41.35 -19.92
C LEU A 4 2.06 -40.37 -19.98
N ARG A 5 1.49 -39.94 -18.85
CA ARG A 5 0.33 -39.03 -18.82
C ARG A 5 0.69 -37.55 -18.63
N PHE A 6 1.93 -37.23 -18.27
CA PHE A 6 2.39 -35.84 -18.19
C PHE A 6 2.69 -35.23 -19.56
N LEU A 7 2.96 -36.05 -20.58
CA LEU A 7 3.32 -35.58 -21.91
C LEU A 7 2.13 -35.01 -22.72
N THR A 8 0.90 -35.44 -22.42
CA THR A 8 -0.29 -34.99 -23.15
C THR A 8 -0.73 -33.57 -22.80
N ILE A 9 -0.37 -33.04 -21.62
CA ILE A 9 -0.62 -31.63 -21.28
C ILE A 9 0.29 -30.70 -22.10
N PHE A 10 1.48 -31.16 -22.49
CA PHE A 10 2.37 -30.45 -23.43
C PHE A 10 1.99 -30.62 -24.90
N ALA A 11 1.00 -31.48 -25.21
CA ALA A 11 0.46 -31.64 -26.56
C ALA A 11 -0.69 -30.64 -26.87
N LEU A 12 -1.02 -29.74 -25.94
CA LEU A 12 -1.88 -28.60 -26.22
C LEU A 12 -1.23 -27.72 -27.29
N HIS A 13 -1.99 -27.37 -28.33
CA HIS A 13 -1.52 -26.55 -29.43
C HIS A 13 -0.97 -25.23 -28.84
N PRO A 14 0.21 -24.73 -29.26
CA PRO A 14 0.84 -23.53 -28.68
C PRO A 14 -0.09 -22.31 -28.72
N LEU A 15 -0.94 -22.25 -29.74
CA LEU A 15 -1.97 -21.22 -29.93
C LEU A 15 -3.05 -21.27 -28.82
N LEU A 16 -3.37 -22.46 -28.31
CA LEU A 16 -4.28 -22.66 -27.17
C LEU A 16 -3.66 -22.16 -25.86
N LEU A 17 -2.35 -22.34 -25.66
CA LEU A 17 -1.63 -21.81 -24.50
C LEU A 17 -1.59 -20.28 -24.52
N VAL A 18 -1.36 -19.67 -25.69
CA VAL A 18 -1.40 -18.21 -25.87
C VAL A 18 -2.80 -17.63 -25.63
N MET A 19 -3.86 -18.36 -25.98
CA MET A 19 -5.26 -17.96 -25.73
C MET A 19 -5.69 -18.14 -24.26
N LEU A 20 -5.09 -19.09 -23.54
CA LEU A 20 -5.37 -19.32 -22.13
C LEU A 20 -4.74 -18.26 -21.22
N THR A 21 -3.61 -17.67 -21.61
CA THR A 21 -2.95 -16.59 -20.84
C THR A 21 -3.85 -15.37 -20.58
N PRO A 22 -4.48 -14.72 -21.58
CA PRO A 22 -5.37 -13.59 -21.32
C PRO A 22 -6.59 -13.99 -20.48
N SER A 23 -7.09 -15.22 -20.66
CA SER A 23 -8.20 -15.76 -19.85
C SER A 23 -7.80 -15.93 -18.37
N GLY A 24 -6.61 -16.47 -18.11
CA GLY A 24 -6.08 -16.62 -16.76
C GLY A 24 -5.74 -15.29 -16.09
N LEU A 25 -5.25 -14.31 -16.85
CA LEU A 25 -5.06 -12.93 -16.38
C LEU A 25 -6.40 -12.24 -16.06
N LEU A 26 -7.42 -12.44 -16.88
CA LEU A 26 -8.77 -11.92 -16.64
C LEU A 26 -9.40 -12.53 -15.38
N ILE A 27 -9.38 -13.86 -15.25
CA ILE A 27 -9.92 -14.56 -14.08
C ILE A 27 -9.15 -14.17 -12.80
N GLY A 28 -7.81 -14.11 -12.88
CA GLY A 28 -6.97 -13.68 -11.77
C GLY A 28 -7.23 -12.22 -11.36
N GLY A 29 -7.37 -11.32 -12.32
CA GLY A 29 -7.68 -9.91 -12.09
C GLY A 29 -9.06 -9.68 -11.51
N ILE A 30 -10.09 -10.36 -12.03
CA ILE A 30 -11.47 -10.28 -11.51
C ILE A 30 -11.53 -10.87 -10.09
N GLY A 31 -10.94 -12.04 -9.86
CA GLY A 31 -10.88 -12.67 -8.53
C GLY A 31 -10.13 -11.82 -7.50
N TYR A 32 -9.08 -11.12 -7.93
CA TYR A 32 -8.39 -10.13 -7.10
C TYR A 32 -9.31 -8.96 -6.72
N TYR A 33 -10.05 -8.41 -7.67
CA TYR A 33 -10.93 -7.26 -7.41
C TYR A 33 -12.11 -7.61 -6.49
N ILE A 34 -12.75 -8.76 -6.74
CA ILE A 34 -13.89 -9.24 -5.92
C ILE A 34 -13.41 -9.55 -4.50
N SER A 35 -12.26 -10.22 -4.34
CA SER A 35 -11.74 -10.54 -3.00
C SER A 35 -11.42 -9.29 -2.19
N GLN A 36 -10.85 -8.24 -2.81
CA GLN A 36 -10.63 -6.97 -2.12
C GLN A 36 -11.93 -6.31 -1.67
N ALA A 37 -12.96 -6.28 -2.51
CA ALA A 37 -14.24 -5.66 -2.16
C ALA A 37 -14.93 -6.40 -1.00
N GLU A 38 -14.92 -7.74 -1.02
CA GLU A 38 -15.52 -8.56 0.03
C GLU A 38 -14.73 -8.49 1.35
N GLU A 39 -13.40 -8.44 1.28
CA GLU A 39 -12.54 -8.27 2.45
C GLU A 39 -12.69 -6.88 3.08
N ALA A 40 -12.81 -5.82 2.28
CA ALA A 40 -13.12 -4.47 2.74
C ALA A 40 -14.46 -4.40 3.48
N GLU A 41 -15.49 -5.06 2.96
CA GLU A 41 -16.81 -5.13 3.61
C GLU A 41 -16.76 -5.92 4.92
N LYS A 42 -16.07 -7.07 4.94
CA LYS A 42 -15.86 -7.88 6.15
C LYS A 42 -15.04 -7.13 7.21
N ALA A 43 -14.01 -6.41 6.80
CA ALA A 43 -13.21 -5.57 7.69
C ALA A 43 -14.06 -4.46 8.31
N THR A 44 -14.92 -3.83 7.53
CA THR A 44 -15.83 -2.79 8.01
C THR A 44 -16.87 -3.36 8.98
N LYS A 45 -17.46 -4.52 8.69
CA LYS A 45 -18.38 -5.22 9.61
C LYS A 45 -17.69 -5.66 10.90
N ARG A 46 -16.45 -6.17 10.82
CA ARG A 46 -15.68 -6.63 11.98
C ARG A 46 -15.23 -5.49 12.88
N ASN A 47 -14.72 -4.40 12.30
CA ASN A 47 -14.15 -3.30 13.06
C ASN A 47 -15.20 -2.24 13.45
N GLY A 48 -16.35 -2.21 12.78
CA GLY A 48 -17.43 -1.27 13.03
C GLY A 48 -17.27 0.03 12.24
N PRO A 49 -18.13 1.04 12.44
CA PRO A 49 -17.99 2.34 11.82
C PRO A 49 -16.70 3.04 12.28
N ALA A 50 -16.17 3.94 11.45
CA ALA A 50 -15.01 4.75 11.81
C ALA A 50 -15.30 5.57 13.09
N PRO A 51 -14.29 5.80 13.95
CA PRO A 51 -14.47 6.64 15.13
C PRO A 51 -15.00 8.03 14.78
N VAL A 52 -15.84 8.58 15.68
CA VAL A 52 -16.31 9.96 15.55
C VAL A 52 -15.11 10.90 15.62
N PRO A 53 -15.00 11.90 14.73
CA PRO A 53 -13.91 12.86 14.78
C PRO A 53 -13.92 13.66 16.08
N VAL A 54 -12.77 13.75 16.73
CA VAL A 54 -12.55 14.60 17.92
C VAL A 54 -11.50 15.65 17.59
N ARG A 55 -11.57 16.83 18.18
CA ARG A 55 -10.49 17.82 18.02
C ARG A 55 -9.21 17.30 18.65
N VAL A 56 -8.06 17.58 18.05
CA VAL A 56 -6.76 17.07 18.51
C VAL A 56 -6.48 17.44 19.97
N GLU A 57 -6.87 18.64 20.40
CA GLU A 57 -6.69 19.14 21.77
C GLU A 57 -7.65 18.52 22.78
N ALA A 58 -8.78 17.98 22.31
CA ALA A 58 -9.79 17.33 23.14
C ALA A 58 -9.63 15.80 23.17
N PHE A 59 -8.62 15.26 22.49
CA PHE A 59 -8.39 13.82 22.44
C PHE A 59 -7.80 13.33 23.77
N ASP A 60 -8.51 12.42 24.44
CA ASP A 60 -8.03 11.77 25.64
C ASP A 60 -7.06 10.63 25.29
N THR A 61 -5.75 10.90 25.43
CA THR A 61 -4.68 9.92 25.16
C THR A 61 -4.63 8.78 26.18
N THR A 62 -5.23 8.95 27.35
CA THR A 62 -5.28 7.94 28.42
C THR A 62 -6.43 6.96 28.24
N ARG A 63 -7.47 7.36 27.48
CA ARG A 63 -8.60 6.50 27.21
C ARG A 63 -8.17 5.27 26.41
N PRO A 64 -8.59 4.05 26.82
CA PRO A 64 -8.34 2.87 26.02
C PRO A 64 -9.07 3.02 24.68
N ILE A 65 -8.29 3.00 23.60
CA ILE A 65 -8.83 2.99 22.24
C ILE A 65 -9.27 1.56 21.96
N ARG A 66 -10.58 1.37 21.75
CA ARG A 66 -11.15 0.05 21.44
C ARG A 66 -10.84 -0.31 19.98
N ARG A 67 -10.55 -1.60 19.70
CA ARG A 67 -10.29 -2.23 18.38
C ARG A 67 -9.23 -1.53 17.51
N ALA A 68 -8.22 -2.27 17.07
CA ALA A 68 -7.14 -1.85 16.17
C ALA A 68 -6.43 -0.50 16.48
N GLU A 69 -6.64 0.07 17.68
CA GLU A 69 -6.18 1.41 18.07
C GLU A 69 -6.59 2.53 17.09
N GLU A 70 -7.77 2.40 16.47
CA GLU A 70 -8.28 3.37 15.50
C GLU A 70 -8.61 4.74 16.12
N ILE A 71 -8.20 5.82 15.44
CA ILE A 71 -8.48 7.21 15.84
C ILE A 71 -8.97 8.05 14.64
N SER A 72 -9.80 9.04 14.95
CA SER A 72 -10.19 10.10 14.02
C SER A 72 -10.04 11.43 14.73
N ILE A 73 -9.06 12.24 14.31
CA ILE A 73 -8.81 13.55 14.90
C ILE A 73 -8.94 14.67 13.86
N VAL A 74 -9.23 15.88 14.33
CA VAL A 74 -9.31 17.10 13.51
C VAL A 74 -8.38 18.16 14.10
N GLY A 75 -7.59 18.80 13.25
CA GLY A 75 -6.65 19.85 13.64
C GLY A 75 -6.12 20.61 12.44
N GLN A 76 -5.26 21.60 12.68
CA GLN A 76 -4.53 22.31 11.63
C GLN A 76 -3.16 21.66 11.41
N ILE A 77 -2.71 21.57 10.16
CA ILE A 77 -1.32 21.23 9.83
C ILE A 77 -0.68 22.47 9.22
N ASP A 78 0.53 22.81 9.66
CA ASP A 78 1.37 23.82 9.00
C ASP A 78 2.22 23.14 7.92
N PRO A 79 1.97 23.37 6.63
CA PRO A 79 2.80 22.82 5.56
C PRO A 79 4.27 23.23 5.67
N ALA A 80 4.56 24.41 6.25
CA ALA A 80 5.92 24.92 6.40
C ALA A 80 6.71 24.21 7.51
N GLN A 81 6.04 23.47 8.40
CA GLN A 81 6.67 22.68 9.47
C GLN A 81 6.61 21.17 9.22
N ILE A 82 6.22 20.75 8.02
CA ILE A 82 6.34 19.35 7.62
C ILE A 82 7.81 19.02 7.46
N MET A 83 8.19 17.87 7.99
CA MET A 83 9.55 17.38 7.95
C MET A 83 9.62 16.03 7.26
N ASP A 84 10.57 15.92 6.35
CA ASP A 84 10.91 14.67 5.69
C ASP A 84 12.24 14.16 6.28
N ILE A 85 12.22 12.92 6.76
CA ILE A 85 13.36 12.26 7.40
C ILE A 85 13.66 10.99 6.62
N SER A 86 14.77 11.01 5.89
CA SER A 86 15.28 9.83 5.17
C SER A 86 16.36 9.12 5.98
N PHE A 87 16.19 7.82 6.18
CA PHE A 87 17.23 6.94 6.71
C PHE A 87 18.00 6.30 5.57
N THR A 88 19.27 6.69 5.44
CA THR A 88 20.19 6.07 4.48
C THR A 88 21.09 5.04 5.16
N LYS A 89 21.15 3.83 4.62
CA LYS A 89 22.11 2.79 5.04
C LYS A 89 22.98 2.38 3.86
N LYS A 90 24.30 2.51 4.01
CA LYS A 90 25.29 2.23 2.94
C LYS A 90 25.01 3.04 1.66
N GLY A 91 24.64 4.32 1.79
CA GLY A 91 24.38 5.22 0.66
C GLY A 91 23.08 4.95 -0.11
N LYS A 92 22.22 4.04 0.37
CA LYS A 92 20.87 3.83 -0.16
C LYS A 92 19.84 4.24 0.88
N GLU A 93 18.85 5.01 0.44
CA GLU A 93 17.65 5.29 1.24
C GLU A 93 16.91 3.97 1.52
N ARG A 94 16.58 3.75 2.79
CA ARG A 94 15.83 2.57 3.25
C ARG A 94 14.44 2.91 3.72
N GLU A 95 14.30 4.02 4.42
CA GLU A 95 13.04 4.44 5.02
C GLU A 95 12.93 5.95 4.87
N HIS A 96 11.74 6.43 4.51
CA HIS A 96 11.43 7.85 4.36
C HIS A 96 10.24 8.14 5.25
N PHE A 97 10.43 8.93 6.30
CA PHE A 97 9.37 9.30 7.20
C PHE A 97 8.96 10.74 7.01
N VAL A 98 7.66 10.97 6.92
CA VAL A 98 7.05 12.29 6.98
C VAL A 98 6.52 12.51 8.38
N LEU A 99 6.91 13.62 8.98
CA LEU A 99 6.39 14.12 10.24
C LEU A 99 5.68 15.45 10.00
N ALA A 100 4.45 15.60 10.49
CA ALA A 100 3.73 16.86 10.41
C ALA A 100 3.09 17.21 11.76
N PRO A 101 3.39 18.38 12.35
CA PRO A 101 2.75 18.82 13.59
C PRO A 101 1.26 19.05 13.36
N ILE A 102 0.47 18.66 14.36
CA ILE A 102 -0.98 18.84 14.37
C ILE A 102 -1.33 19.83 15.48
N TYR A 103 -1.77 21.00 15.07
CA TYR A 103 -2.18 22.09 15.95
C TYR A 103 -3.69 22.05 16.23
N PRO A 104 -4.12 22.64 17.35
CA PRO A 104 -5.54 22.91 17.61
C PRO A 104 -6.22 23.65 16.45
N ILE A 105 -7.53 23.47 16.30
CA ILE A 105 -8.30 24.11 15.21
C ILE A 105 -8.32 25.64 15.33
N ASP A 106 -8.22 26.16 16.54
CA ASP A 106 -8.22 27.58 16.89
C ASP A 106 -6.81 28.16 17.06
N ALA A 107 -5.75 27.38 16.80
CA ALA A 107 -4.39 27.86 16.88
C ALA A 107 -4.12 28.93 15.80
N VAL A 108 -3.51 30.04 16.23
CA VAL A 108 -3.17 31.18 15.36
C VAL A 108 -1.67 31.39 15.20
N ASP A 109 -0.87 30.76 16.06
CA ASP A 109 0.57 30.89 16.11
C ASP A 109 1.23 29.51 15.92
N PRO A 110 1.98 29.30 14.83
CA PRO A 110 2.64 28.02 14.55
C PRO A 110 3.84 27.76 15.47
N THR A 111 4.27 28.72 16.29
CA THR A 111 5.33 28.54 17.28
C THR A 111 4.82 27.93 18.60
N ALA A 112 3.50 27.86 18.79
CA ALA A 112 2.89 27.21 19.94
C ALA A 112 3.17 25.70 19.94
N PRO A 113 3.15 25.02 21.10
CA PRO A 113 3.30 23.57 21.15
C PRO A 113 2.18 22.85 20.38
N ALA A 114 2.54 21.92 19.51
CA ALA A 114 1.58 21.09 18.77
C ALA A 114 0.91 20.06 19.70
N SER A 115 -0.37 19.81 19.46
CA SER A 115 -1.19 18.86 20.25
C SER A 115 -1.09 17.42 19.75
N GLY A 116 -0.60 17.24 18.54
CA GLY A 116 -0.29 15.92 18.00
C GLY A 116 0.80 15.97 16.93
N LEU A 117 1.18 14.79 16.47
CA LEU A 117 2.14 14.59 15.40
C LEU A 117 1.64 13.49 14.46
N LEU A 118 1.51 13.83 13.18
CA LEU A 118 1.34 12.85 12.12
C LEU A 118 2.69 12.19 11.86
N THR A 119 2.69 10.87 11.74
CA THR A 119 3.86 10.07 11.35
C THR A 119 3.49 9.08 10.26
N HIS A 120 4.24 9.11 9.16
CA HIS A 120 4.02 8.23 8.02
C HIS A 120 5.33 7.79 7.40
N ASN A 121 5.40 6.54 6.93
CA ASN A 121 6.53 6.03 6.15
C ASN A 121 6.14 6.03 4.66
N GLY A 122 6.73 6.92 3.88
CA GLY A 122 6.32 7.24 2.51
C GLY A 122 6.29 8.76 2.29
N GLN A 123 5.60 9.22 1.25
CA GLN A 123 5.39 10.64 0.99
C GLN A 123 4.06 11.13 1.57
N LEU A 124 3.93 12.42 1.86
CA LEU A 124 2.67 12.99 2.34
C LEU A 124 1.53 12.77 1.33
N SER A 125 1.84 12.76 0.02
CA SER A 125 0.90 12.48 -1.06
C SER A 125 0.36 11.06 -1.06
N ASP A 126 1.08 10.11 -0.45
CA ASP A 126 0.64 8.72 -0.33
C ASP A 126 -0.41 8.55 0.76
N ILE A 127 -0.57 9.57 1.60
CA ILE A 127 -1.57 9.59 2.65
C ILE A 127 -2.86 10.12 2.06
N GLN A 128 -3.92 9.30 2.11
CA GLN A 128 -5.27 9.82 2.03
C GLN A 128 -5.59 10.57 3.32
N ILE A 129 -5.05 11.79 3.44
CA ILE A 129 -5.61 12.78 4.33
C ILE A 129 -6.99 12.99 3.76
N HIS A 130 -8.02 12.51 4.46
CA HIS A 130 -9.40 12.88 4.14
C HIS A 130 -9.52 14.36 4.46
N ALA A 131 -8.99 15.17 3.55
CA ALA A 131 -9.21 16.59 3.44
C ALA A 131 -10.66 16.75 3.02
N PHE A 132 -11.55 16.55 3.97
CA PHE A 132 -12.57 17.57 4.10
C PHE A 132 -11.78 18.81 4.48
N GLU A 133 -11.48 19.68 3.51
CA GLU A 133 -11.21 21.08 3.80
C GLU A 133 -12.43 21.58 4.56
N THR A 134 -12.41 21.42 5.89
CA THR A 134 -13.45 21.98 6.75
C THR A 134 -13.33 23.51 6.77
N GLY A 135 -12.16 24.02 6.37
CA GLY A 135 -11.86 25.43 6.20
C GLY A 135 -10.36 25.68 6.14
N LYS A 136 -10.01 26.95 5.94
CA LYS A 136 -8.65 27.46 6.09
C LYS A 136 -8.49 27.97 7.51
N GLY A 137 -7.56 27.38 8.25
CA GLY A 137 -7.15 27.88 9.56
C GLY A 137 -6.11 29.00 9.46
N ALA A 138 -5.74 29.57 10.60
CA ALA A 138 -4.76 30.65 10.65
C ALA A 138 -3.32 30.17 10.40
N ILE A 139 -3.01 28.93 10.76
CA ILE A 139 -1.69 28.31 10.57
C ILE A 139 -1.63 27.56 9.24
N GLY A 140 -2.72 26.89 8.87
CA GLY A 140 -2.77 26.07 7.66
C GLY A 140 -4.13 25.41 7.44
N PRO A 141 -4.23 24.44 6.53
CA PRO A 141 -5.49 23.72 6.29
C PRO A 141 -5.94 22.98 7.54
N ILE A 142 -7.25 23.03 7.83
CA ILE A 142 -7.88 22.18 8.83
C ILE A 142 -8.14 20.82 8.18
N VAL A 143 -7.52 19.77 8.72
CA VAL A 143 -7.57 18.42 8.18
C VAL A 143 -8.20 17.45 9.17
N ARG A 144 -8.88 16.43 8.63
CA ARG A 144 -9.30 15.25 9.37
C ARG A 144 -8.31 14.11 9.12
N LEU A 145 -7.69 13.61 10.18
CA LEU A 145 -6.78 12.47 10.13
C LEU A 145 -7.49 11.24 10.69
N VAL A 146 -7.57 10.20 9.87
CA VAL A 146 -8.10 8.89 10.24
C VAL A 146 -6.97 7.88 10.12
N GLY A 147 -6.73 7.12 11.18
CA GLY A 147 -5.61 6.20 11.23
C GLY A 147 -5.58 5.42 12.54
N VAL A 148 -4.38 4.97 12.90
CA VAL A 148 -4.12 4.31 14.18
C VAL A 148 -3.28 5.20 15.08
N ARG A 149 -3.47 5.05 16.39
CA ARG A 149 -2.58 5.69 17.36
C ARG A 149 -1.19 5.08 17.21
N ALA A 150 -0.22 5.90 16.80
CA ALA A 150 1.17 5.49 16.79
C ALA A 150 1.71 5.52 18.23
N GLN A 151 2.53 4.54 18.59
CA GLN A 151 3.20 4.56 19.89
C GLN A 151 4.46 5.41 19.80
N PRO A 152 4.76 6.25 20.82
CA PRO A 152 6.00 7.03 20.87
C PRO A 152 7.25 6.14 20.78
N TYR A 153 7.15 4.90 21.28
CA TYR A 153 8.22 3.91 21.21
C TYR A 153 8.59 3.55 19.77
N ASN A 154 7.62 3.48 18.85
CA ASN A 154 7.90 3.20 17.43
C ASN A 154 8.67 4.34 16.77
N LEU A 155 8.45 5.58 17.22
CA LEU A 155 9.26 6.72 16.79
C LEU A 155 10.68 6.58 17.35
N ARG A 156 10.86 6.35 18.65
CA ARG A 156 12.21 6.21 19.23
C ARG A 156 13.00 5.05 18.61
N THR A 157 12.32 3.98 18.22
CA THR A 157 12.93 2.83 17.53
C THR A 157 13.26 3.14 16.07
N ALA A 158 12.43 3.92 15.38
CA ALA A 158 12.65 4.34 13.99
C ALA A 158 13.68 5.47 13.87
N PHE A 159 13.68 6.41 14.82
CA PHE A 159 14.47 7.64 14.80
C PHE A 159 15.74 7.57 15.65
N GLY A 160 15.87 6.59 16.54
CA GLY A 160 16.97 6.53 17.52
C GLY A 160 16.88 7.66 18.56
N ASP A 161 17.90 7.77 19.42
CA ASP A 161 18.00 8.86 20.41
C ASP A 161 18.52 10.19 19.80
N ASP A 162 18.96 10.17 18.53
CA ASP A 162 19.70 11.28 17.89
C ASP A 162 18.81 12.24 17.08
N VAL A 163 17.56 11.88 16.78
CA VAL A 163 16.65 12.77 16.04
C VAL A 163 15.99 13.73 17.01
N ARG A 164 16.57 14.93 17.12
CA ARG A 164 15.89 16.08 17.72
C ARG A 164 14.79 16.51 16.77
N VAL A 165 13.55 16.13 17.05
CA VAL A 165 12.38 16.72 16.38
C VAL A 165 12.31 18.19 16.85
N PRO A 166 12.51 19.20 15.99
CA PRO A 166 12.48 20.61 16.36
C PRO A 166 11.07 21.09 16.76
N ILE A 167 10.06 20.24 16.64
CA ILE A 167 8.67 20.51 16.97
C ILE A 167 8.48 20.40 18.48
N ARG A 168 7.98 21.47 19.10
CA ARG A 168 7.54 21.45 20.50
C ARG A 168 6.20 20.72 20.57
N LEU A 169 6.17 19.57 21.23
CA LEU A 169 4.95 18.81 21.50
C LEU A 169 4.46 19.09 22.93
N ILE A 170 3.15 19.09 23.15
CA ILE A 170 2.59 19.00 24.50
C ILE A 170 2.96 17.64 25.12
N GLY A 171 3.11 17.56 26.45
CA GLY A 171 3.49 16.32 27.13
C GLY A 171 2.51 15.15 26.92
N SER A 172 1.27 15.46 26.55
CA SER A 172 0.20 14.50 26.21
C SER A 172 -0.07 14.39 24.71
N ALA A 173 0.91 14.72 23.85
CA ALA A 173 0.69 14.77 22.41
C ALA A 173 0.27 13.42 21.84
N ILE A 174 -0.69 13.44 20.92
CA ILE A 174 -1.13 12.24 20.21
C ILE A 174 -0.27 12.01 18.97
N PHE A 175 0.19 10.79 18.78
CA PHE A 175 0.86 10.38 17.56
C PHE A 175 -0.12 9.61 16.67
N VAL A 176 -0.22 10.02 15.41
CA VAL A 176 -1.19 9.47 14.46
C VAL A 176 -0.45 8.90 13.27
N SER A 177 -0.70 7.63 12.97
CA SER A 177 -0.29 7.02 11.71
C SER A 177 -1.52 6.86 10.81
N PRO A 178 -1.69 7.74 9.80
CA PRO A 178 -2.85 7.68 8.91
C PRO A 178 -2.88 6.40 8.08
N TYR A 179 -4.07 6.02 7.61
CA TYR A 179 -4.19 4.90 6.68
C TYR A 179 -3.70 5.29 5.28
N PRO A 180 -2.68 4.62 4.72
CA PRO A 180 -2.13 4.99 3.41
C PRO A 180 -3.09 4.71 2.25
N LYS A 181 -3.79 3.58 2.31
CA LYS A 181 -4.67 3.10 1.21
C LYS A 181 -6.15 3.12 1.59
N GLY A 182 -6.51 3.96 2.56
CA GLY A 182 -7.84 3.98 3.16
C GLY A 182 -8.03 2.95 4.28
N ARG A 183 -9.00 3.24 5.14
CA ARG A 183 -9.31 2.46 6.35
C ARG A 183 -9.60 0.99 6.07
N GLU A 184 -10.39 0.72 5.03
CA GLU A 184 -10.88 -0.63 4.73
C GLU A 184 -9.74 -1.58 4.34
N VAL A 185 -8.79 -1.08 3.54
CA VAL A 185 -7.60 -1.84 3.12
C VAL A 185 -6.65 -2.06 4.29
N ALA A 186 -6.46 -1.06 5.14
CA ALA A 186 -5.56 -1.16 6.29
C ALA A 186 -6.07 -2.09 7.40
N LEU A 187 -7.39 -2.30 7.47
CA LEU A 187 -8.03 -3.15 8.46
C LEU A 187 -8.39 -4.56 7.95
N ALA A 188 -8.14 -4.83 6.66
CA ALA A 188 -8.38 -6.14 6.06
C ALA A 188 -7.41 -7.20 6.64
N PRO A 189 -7.89 -8.43 6.91
CA PRO A 189 -7.03 -9.53 7.35
C PRO A 189 -6.02 -9.93 6.26
N ASP A 190 -4.88 -10.49 6.66
CA ASP A 190 -3.74 -10.74 5.77
C ASP A 190 -3.99 -11.87 4.75
N ASN A 191 -4.36 -11.47 3.53
CA ASN A 191 -3.93 -11.97 2.20
C ASN A 191 -4.02 -13.46 1.81
N GLY A 192 -4.85 -14.29 2.45
CA GLY A 192 -5.07 -15.67 1.99
C GLY A 192 -5.51 -15.77 0.52
N LEU A 193 -6.48 -14.93 0.10
CA LEU A 193 -6.99 -14.92 -1.28
C LEU A 193 -6.14 -14.10 -2.24
N ARG A 194 -5.50 -13.02 -1.76
CA ARG A 194 -4.55 -12.22 -2.56
C ARG A 194 -3.41 -13.08 -3.10
N ASN A 195 -2.83 -13.91 -2.24
CA ASN A 195 -1.73 -14.81 -2.59
C ASN A 195 -2.17 -15.87 -3.62
N PHE A 196 -3.43 -16.33 -3.55
CA PHE A 196 -4.01 -17.23 -4.55
C PHE A 196 -4.15 -16.55 -5.92
N SER A 197 -4.74 -15.34 -5.97
CA SER A 197 -4.89 -14.60 -7.23
C SER A 197 -3.55 -14.22 -7.88
N ILE A 198 -2.56 -13.82 -7.09
CA ILE A 198 -1.19 -13.58 -7.57
C ILE A 198 -0.57 -14.88 -8.10
N GLY A 199 -0.77 -16.01 -7.40
CA GLY A 199 -0.35 -17.33 -7.86
C GLY A 199 -0.94 -17.69 -9.23
N VAL A 200 -2.26 -17.48 -9.43
CA VAL A 200 -2.93 -17.73 -10.71
C VAL A 200 -2.38 -16.85 -11.84
N MET A 201 -2.10 -15.57 -11.56
CA MET A 201 -1.49 -14.67 -12.55
C MET A 201 -0.08 -15.10 -12.95
N ILE A 202 0.77 -15.46 -11.98
CA ILE A 202 2.13 -15.94 -12.23
C ILE A 202 2.11 -17.21 -13.09
N VAL A 203 1.25 -18.17 -12.72
CA VAL A 203 1.10 -19.42 -13.49
C VAL A 203 0.62 -19.13 -14.92
N SER A 204 -0.32 -18.21 -15.11
CA SER A 204 -0.82 -17.83 -16.44
C SER A 204 0.26 -17.19 -17.33
N LEU A 205 1.10 -16.33 -16.75
CA LEU A 205 2.25 -15.74 -17.42
C LEU A 205 3.29 -16.79 -17.81
N LEU A 206 3.60 -17.73 -16.92
CA LEU A 206 4.55 -18.82 -17.20
C LEU A 206 4.04 -19.73 -18.32
N ILE A 207 2.74 -20.06 -18.33
CA ILE A 207 2.12 -20.85 -19.41
C ILE A 207 2.21 -20.12 -20.75
N GLY A 208 1.95 -18.81 -20.77
CA GLY A 208 2.05 -17.99 -21.98
C GLY A 208 3.49 -17.91 -22.51
N LEU A 209 4.46 -17.73 -21.62
CA LEU A 209 5.87 -17.64 -21.98
C LEU A 209 6.41 -18.97 -22.53
N LEU A 210 6.06 -20.09 -21.90
CA LEU A 210 6.40 -21.43 -22.40
C LEU A 210 5.72 -21.73 -23.74
N GLY A 211 4.45 -21.35 -23.90
CA GLY A 211 3.73 -21.48 -25.17
C GLY A 211 4.36 -20.66 -26.29
N GLY A 212 4.76 -19.42 -26.00
CA GLY A 212 5.42 -18.51 -26.94
C GLY A 212 6.79 -19.01 -27.39
N LEU A 213 7.65 -19.42 -26.44
CA LEU A 213 8.97 -20.00 -26.75
C LEU A 213 8.84 -21.28 -27.58
N GLY A 214 7.88 -22.16 -27.24
CA GLY A 214 7.60 -23.36 -28.01
C GLY A 214 7.02 -23.10 -29.42
N HIS A 215 6.36 -21.97 -29.63
CA HIS A 215 5.92 -21.55 -30.96
C HIS A 215 7.07 -20.96 -31.78
N TRP A 216 7.88 -20.09 -31.17
CA TRP A 216 9.06 -19.48 -31.79
C TRP A 216 10.06 -20.54 -32.24
N GLY A 217 10.37 -21.53 -31.39
CA GLY A 217 11.29 -22.62 -31.74
C GLY A 217 10.85 -23.38 -33.00
N ARG A 218 9.54 -23.65 -33.12
CA ARG A 218 8.97 -24.30 -34.31
C ARG A 218 9.02 -23.42 -35.56
N LEU A 219 8.79 -22.12 -35.43
CA LEU A 219 8.91 -21.18 -36.55
C LEU A 219 10.37 -21.10 -37.04
N ARG A 220 11.34 -21.09 -36.12
CA ARG A 220 12.76 -21.09 -36.47
C ARG A 220 13.17 -22.36 -37.20
N GLN A 221 12.76 -23.53 -36.69
CA GLN A 221 13.05 -24.80 -37.34
C GLN A 221 12.50 -24.87 -38.77
N ARG A 222 11.25 -24.42 -39.00
CA ARG A 222 10.67 -24.35 -40.36
C ARG A 222 11.44 -23.41 -41.28
N ARG A 223 11.94 -22.30 -40.76
CA ARG A 223 12.76 -21.34 -41.52
C ARG A 223 14.08 -21.99 -41.95
N ASP A 224 14.75 -22.69 -41.04
CA ASP A 224 16.02 -23.38 -41.31
C ASP A 224 15.83 -24.53 -42.32
N GLU A 225 14.74 -25.30 -42.20
CA GLU A 225 14.36 -26.33 -43.19
C GLU A 225 14.12 -25.72 -44.58
N SER A 226 13.38 -24.62 -44.69
CA SER A 226 13.13 -23.93 -45.97
C SER A 226 14.40 -23.35 -46.61
N ALA A 227 15.37 -22.93 -45.80
CA ALA A 227 16.66 -22.45 -46.30
C ALA A 227 17.54 -23.58 -46.85
N GLY A 228 17.48 -24.78 -46.25
CA GLY A 228 18.19 -25.97 -46.74
C GLY A 228 17.70 -26.46 -48.11
N TYR A 229 16.41 -26.35 -48.40
CA TYR A 229 15.85 -26.70 -49.71
C TYR A 229 16.24 -25.74 -50.84
N LEU A 230 16.56 -24.48 -50.53
CA LEU A 230 17.04 -23.52 -51.55
C LEU A 230 18.53 -23.68 -51.84
N GLY A 231 19.33 -24.14 -50.87
CA GLY A 231 20.76 -24.38 -51.04
C GLY A 231 21.12 -25.63 -51.85
N THR A 232 20.17 -26.51 -52.15
CA THR A 232 20.38 -27.75 -52.94
C THR A 232 20.03 -27.59 -54.43
N LEU A 233 19.55 -26.41 -54.84
CA LEU A 233 19.22 -26.08 -56.23
C LEU A 233 20.32 -25.27 -56.95
N TYR A 234 21.47 -25.07 -56.31
CA TYR A 234 22.69 -24.47 -56.87
C TYR A 234 23.86 -25.43 -56.70
#